data_AF-A0AA37PN71-F1
#
_entry.id   AF-A0AA37PN71-F1
#
_cell.length_a   1.000
_cell.length_b   1.000
_cell.length_c   1.000
_cell.angle_alpha   90.00
_cell.angle_beta   90.00
_cell.angle_gamma   90.00
#
_symmetry.space_group_name_H-M   'P 1'
#
loop_
_entity.id
_entity.type
_entity.pdbx_description
1 polymer ?
#
loop_
_entity_poly.entity_id
_entity_poly.type
_entity_poly.pdbx_seq_one_letter_code
_entity_poly.pdbx_strand_id
1 'polypeptide(L)' 'MTTQETGQDAVPAEGTVTVAETGAGTYTQQITAGHHQFIADEPRPVGDDAGPNPYDLLLAASVHAPR' A
#
# COMPACT_ATOMS: atom_id res chain seq x y z
N MET A 1 -15.60 19.44 -9.29
CA MET A 1 -16.22 18.10 -9.15
C MET A 1 -15.44 17.17 -10.05
N THR A 2 -14.50 16.40 -9.50
CA THR A 2 -13.81 15.36 -10.27
C THR A 2 -14.37 14.03 -9.81
N THR A 3 -15.27 13.47 -10.60
CA THR A 3 -15.80 12.13 -10.42
C THR A 3 -14.71 11.16 -10.86
N GLN A 4 -14.14 10.39 -9.93
CA GLN A 4 -13.32 9.24 -10.28
C GLN A 4 -14.25 8.05 -10.52
N GLU A 5 -14.57 7.83 -11.78
CA GLU A 5 -15.14 6.57 -12.27
C GLU A 5 -13.97 5.69 -12.71
N THR A 6 -13.79 4.53 -12.09
CA THR A 6 -13.67 3.26 -12.83
C THR A 6 -13.60 2.08 -11.87
N GLY A 7 -14.63 1.24 -11.89
CA GLY A 7 -14.46 -0.16 -11.52
C GLY A 7 -13.56 -0.83 -12.55
N GLN A 8 -12.51 -1.49 -12.09
CA GLN A 8 -11.73 -2.41 -12.91
C GLN A 8 -11.69 -3.76 -12.20
N ASP A 9 -12.76 -4.53 -12.41
CA ASP A 9 -12.81 -5.98 -12.18
C ASP A 9 -12.00 -6.72 -13.27
N ALA A 10 -10.76 -6.28 -13.46
CA ALA A 10 -9.76 -6.98 -14.25
C ALA A 10 -8.82 -7.65 -13.25
N VAL A 11 -8.64 -8.97 -13.38
CA VAL A 11 -7.58 -9.67 -12.65
C VAL A 11 -6.27 -8.90 -12.87
N PRO A 12 -5.63 -8.36 -11.82
CA PRO A 12 -4.40 -7.60 -12.00
C PRO A 12 -3.38 -8.49 -12.70
N ALA A 13 -2.76 -7.98 -13.76
CA ALA A 13 -1.70 -8.71 -14.42
C ALA A 13 -0.60 -9.03 -13.39
N GLU A 14 0.07 -10.17 -13.50
CA GLU A 14 1.15 -10.51 -12.59
C GLU A 14 2.18 -9.37 -12.52
N GLY A 15 2.61 -9.02 -11.30
CA GLY A 15 3.46 -7.87 -11.03
C GLY A 15 2.74 -6.53 -10.91
N THR A 16 1.40 -6.49 -11.01
CA THR A 16 0.62 -5.27 -10.76
C THR A 16 0.43 -5.06 -9.26
N VAL A 17 0.80 -3.85 -8.80
CA VAL A 17 0.54 -3.38 -7.44
C VAL A 17 -0.35 -2.15 -7.53
N THR A 18 -1.46 -2.16 -6.80
CA THR A 18 -2.33 -0.99 -6.64
C THR A 18 -2.25 -0.48 -5.21
N VAL A 19 -2.33 0.84 -5.08
CA VAL A 19 -2.29 1.54 -3.79
C VAL A 19 -3.44 2.54 -3.79
N ALA A 20 -4.24 2.53 -2.74
CA ALA A 20 -5.35 3.45 -2.56
C ALA A 20 -5.40 3.96 -1.12
N GLU A 21 -5.75 5.23 -0.97
CA GLU A 21 -6.04 5.79 0.35
C GLU A 21 -7.26 5.07 0.95
N THR A 22 -7.17 4.74 2.24
CA THR A 22 -8.28 4.05 2.93
C THR A 22 -9.36 5.01 3.42
N GLY A 23 -9.03 6.30 3.55
CA GLY A 23 -9.86 7.28 4.24
C GLY A 23 -9.91 7.09 5.77
N ALA A 24 -9.27 6.05 6.30
CA ALA A 24 -8.91 5.95 7.70
C ALA A 24 -7.56 6.65 7.89
N GLY A 25 -7.41 7.44 8.96
CA GLY A 25 -6.16 8.12 9.24
C GLY A 25 -5.74 9.18 8.21
N THR A 26 -4.58 9.79 8.42
CA THR A 26 -4.07 10.85 7.53
C THR A 26 -3.33 10.29 6.32
N TYR A 27 -2.58 9.19 6.50
CA TYR A 27 -1.72 8.61 5.47
C TYR A 27 -1.92 7.10 5.27
N THR A 28 -2.95 6.50 5.85
CA THR A 28 -3.16 5.05 5.78
C THR A 28 -3.57 4.61 4.38
N GLN A 29 -2.75 3.73 3.78
CA GLN A 29 -2.93 3.19 2.44
C GLN A 29 -3.28 1.69 2.49
N GLN A 30 -4.17 1.26 1.60
CA GLN A 30 -4.40 -0.13 1.26
C GLN A 30 -3.55 -0.49 0.04
N ILE A 31 -2.69 -1.49 0.18
CA ILE A 31 -1.86 -2.00 -0.91
C ILE A 31 -2.40 -3.38 -1.32
N THR A 32 -2.55 -3.58 -2.62
CA THR A 32 -2.88 -4.89 -3.21
C THR A 32 -1.79 -5.28 -4.20
N ALA A 33 -1.11 -6.41 -3.94
CA ALA A 33 -0.06 -6.97 -4.78
C ALA A 33 -0.42 -8.42 -5.14
N GLY A 34 -0.99 -8.62 -6.35
CA GLY A 34 -1.60 -9.90 -6.71
C GLY A 34 -2.69 -10.30 -5.70
N HIS A 35 -2.50 -11.41 -4.98
CA HIS A 35 -3.41 -11.87 -3.93
C HIS A 35 -3.10 -11.31 -2.53
N HIS A 36 -1.99 -10.58 -2.36
CA HIS A 36 -1.59 -10.03 -1.07
C HIS A 36 -2.24 -8.69 -0.83
N GLN A 37 -2.73 -8.48 0.38
CA GLN A 37 -3.28 -7.22 0.85
C GLN A 37 -2.62 -6.84 2.17
N PHE A 38 -2.16 -5.59 2.28
CA PHE A 38 -1.56 -5.08 3.50
C PHE A 38 -1.75 -3.56 3.61
N ILE A 39 -1.67 -3.07 4.85
CA ILE A 39 -1.75 -1.65 5.17
C ILE A 39 -0.33 -1.08 5.24
N ALA A 40 -0.16 0.12 4.70
CA ALA A 40 1.01 0.96 4.94
C ALA A 40 0.56 2.27 5.59
N ASP A 41 1.35 2.78 6.53
CA ASP A 41 1.04 4.03 7.19
C ASP A 41 2.29 4.70 7.76
N GLU A 42 2.28 6.02 7.85
CA GLU A 42 3.39 6.76 8.44
C GLU A 42 3.37 6.63 9.96
N PRO A 43 4.54 6.66 10.63
CA PRO A 43 4.59 6.64 12.08
C PRO A 43 4.00 7.92 12.68
N ARG A 44 3.61 7.83 13.94
CA ARG A 44 3.21 9.01 14.71
C ARG A 44 4.38 10.00 14.85
N PRO A 45 4.14 11.32 14.81
CA PRO A 45 2.82 11.97 14.82
C PRO A 45 2.23 12.26 13.42
N VAL A 46 2.86 11.79 12.35
CA VAL A 46 2.49 12.14 10.97
C VAL A 46 1.31 11.28 10.50
N GLY A 47 1.39 9.97 10.74
CA GLY A 47 0.29 9.02 10.54
C GLY A 47 -0.10 8.33 11.83
N ASP A 48 -0.77 7.18 11.71
CA ASP A 48 -1.36 6.45 12.82
C ASP A 48 -0.58 5.18 13.18
N ASP A 49 0.55 4.91 12.53
CA ASP A 49 1.41 3.74 12.78
C ASP A 49 0.62 2.42 12.59
N ALA A 50 -0.33 2.40 11.65
CA ALA A 50 -1.22 1.26 11.39
C ALA A 50 -0.55 0.10 10.61
N GLY A 51 0.65 0.31 10.09
CA GLY A 51 1.45 -0.65 9.34
C GLY A 51 2.85 -0.10 9.06
N PRO A 52 3.72 -0.84 8.34
CA PRO A 52 5.03 -0.34 7.95
C PRO A 52 4.87 0.93 7.11
N ASN A 53 5.77 1.89 7.29
CA ASN A 53 5.77 3.06 6.43
C ASN A 53 6.28 2.68 5.01
N PRO A 54 6.02 3.52 3.98
CA PRO A 54 6.45 3.22 2.61
C PRO A 54 7.96 2.97 2.46
N TYR A 55 8.81 3.59 3.30
CA TYR A 55 10.26 3.39 3.26
C TYR A 55 10.67 2.05 3.88
N ASP A 56 10.01 1.61 4.95
CA ASP A 56 10.21 0.28 5.53
C ASP A 56 9.92 -0.81 4.50
N LEU A 57 8.85 -0.64 3.71
CA LEU A 57 8.49 -1.57 2.63
C LEU A 57 9.57 -1.62 1.54
N LEU A 58 10.11 -0.47 1.14
CA LEU A 58 11.20 -0.40 0.16
C LEU A 58 12.47 -1.09 0.66
N LEU A 59 12.83 -0.87 1.92
CA LEU A 59 14.00 -1.50 2.54
C LEU A 59 13.82 -3.01 2.70
N ALA A 60 12.62 -3.45 3.09
CA ALA A 60 12.28 -4.86 3.19
C ALA A 60 12.41 -5.59 1.85
N ALA A 61 12.02 -4.94 0.74
CA ALA A 61 12.21 -5.48 -0.61
C ALA A 61 13.69 -5.57 -1.03
N SER A 62 14.53 -4.68 -0.48
CA SER A 62 15.95 -4.58 -0.83
C SER A 62 16.84 -5.50 0.02
N VAL A 63 16.35 -6.02 1.14
CA VAL A 63 17.10 -6.96 1.98
C VAL A 63 17.28 -8.28 1.24
N HIS A 64 18.51 -8.51 0.80
CA HIS A 64 18.97 -9.84 0.42
C HIS A 64 19.18 -10.64 1.71
N ALA A 65 18.25 -11.53 2.05
CA ALA A 65 18.48 -12.48 3.13
C ALA A 65 19.67 -13.39 2.74
N PRO A 66 20.74 -13.47 3.56
CA PRO A 66 21.76 -14.48 3.34
C PRO A 66 21.08 -15.86 3.43
N ARG A 67 21.32 -16.69 2.42
CA ARG A 67 20.83 -18.07 2.37
C ARG A 67 21.39 -18.91 3.51
#